data_AF-A0A813IH47-F1
#
_entry.id   AF-A0A813IH47-F1
#
_cell.length_a   1.000
_cell.length_b   1.000
_cell.length_c   1.000
_cell.angle_alpha   90.00
_cell.angle_beta   90.00
_cell.angle_gamma   90.00
#
_symmetry.space_group_name_H-M   'P 1'
#
loop_
_entity.id
_entity.type
_entity.pdbx_description
1 polymer ?
#
loop_
_entity_poly.entity_id
_entity_poly.type
_entity_poly.pdbx_seq_one_letter_code
_entity_poly.pdbx_strand_id
1 'polypeptide(L)'
;MARRLPRSRRLRRHGAKGKFRAVRLAFIKGRLRPASVEPERWQLQVLGMGLMGTGKSTLLRGLAWILDGIWLNQDEFSHLGKNAKWKLLEAVRKAACASDAGTAVVVDKINTLRSHRSEFLSALSGDADGAVVQQRRRVLLRFLHPKDPPGRIAKEAVKLGLSRIAARGAAHRSLFADNPKLQSILEGTAKGFEAPSAAELAEFDAVLDVDITSSPEEALTSVVNGLHARRLISDEQRMRPVSHALDVANEHEAKLRPAEAPPSALPALRRTLVADEASDRKRQRLEDEVPTARPLPVYWGVFFDMACCETAQCFEKLQKVVQASGISYSRSIAEPHVTLVFAGCAANEEEAAKKQAIPVAEFSNARAQCEQWLDKQVEIVLEKVVRNGDAACATVALPLGLSSTNRHPHITLAHSSRVGPIYSSQLLKLAETEGWCEDAASQSTTTRPLDGGSRLRGIVRAFWGHSNHNNINNGRAQKTQLSHT
;
A
#
# COMPACT_ATOMS: atom_id res chain seq x y z
N MET A 1 22.36 -14.29 65.22
CA MET A 1 22.67 -13.21 64.26
C MET A 1 21.37 -12.58 63.78
N ALA A 2 20.96 -11.46 64.38
CA ALA A 2 19.70 -10.78 64.09
C ALA A 2 19.97 -9.53 63.23
N ARG A 3 19.35 -9.45 62.05
CA ARG A 3 19.48 -8.31 61.12
C ARG A 3 18.48 -7.21 61.49
N ARG A 4 18.99 -6.01 61.74
CA ARG A 4 18.24 -4.77 62.00
C ARG A 4 17.69 -4.17 60.69
N LEU A 5 16.44 -3.71 60.70
CA LEU A 5 15.84 -2.85 59.68
C LEU A 5 16.05 -1.36 60.02
N PRO A 6 16.18 -0.46 59.02
CA PRO A 6 16.42 0.96 59.26
C PRO A 6 15.14 1.77 59.52
N ARG A 7 15.31 2.79 60.36
CA ARG A 7 14.31 3.68 60.95
C ARG A 7 13.71 4.67 59.94
N SER A 8 12.40 4.89 60.06
CA SER A 8 11.59 5.91 59.40
C SER A 8 11.99 7.35 59.80
N ARG A 9 12.22 8.23 58.82
CA ARG A 9 12.41 9.68 59.01
C ARG A 9 11.07 10.39 59.22
N ARG A 10 10.90 11.03 60.39
CA ARG A 10 9.85 12.01 60.69
C ARG A 10 10.12 13.33 59.96
N LEU A 11 9.18 13.81 59.15
CA LEU A 11 9.17 15.16 58.62
C LEU A 11 8.54 16.12 59.65
N ARG A 12 9.32 17.14 60.03
CA ARG A 12 8.92 18.24 60.91
C ARG A 12 8.02 19.21 60.15
N ARG A 13 6.83 19.50 60.71
CA ARG A 13 6.00 20.64 60.31
C ARG A 13 6.56 21.91 60.96
N HIS A 14 7.07 22.84 60.17
CA HIS A 14 7.30 24.21 60.60
C HIS A 14 6.05 25.05 60.30
N GLY A 15 5.47 25.61 61.35
CA GLY A 15 4.42 26.61 61.28
C GLY A 15 5.03 27.99 61.00
N ALA A 16 4.44 28.71 60.06
CA ALA A 16 4.65 30.14 59.88
C ALA A 16 3.33 30.86 60.18
N LYS A 17 3.31 31.56 61.31
CA LYS A 17 2.29 32.54 61.67
C LYS A 17 2.60 33.83 60.90
N GLY A 18 1.67 34.28 60.06
CA GLY A 18 1.82 35.49 59.25
C GLY A 18 0.51 36.26 59.13
N LYS A 19 0.31 37.20 60.07
CA LYS A 19 -0.43 38.48 59.96
C LYS A 19 -1.58 38.56 58.94
N PHE A 20 -2.80 38.40 59.42
CA PHE A 20 -4.01 38.93 58.77
C PHE A 20 -4.00 40.47 58.87
N ARG A 21 -3.71 41.14 57.75
CA ARG A 21 -4.04 42.55 57.54
C ARG A 21 -5.24 42.63 56.61
N ALA A 22 -6.28 43.29 57.09
CA ALA A 22 -7.48 43.63 56.34
C ALA A 22 -7.13 44.35 55.03
N VAL A 23 -7.51 43.74 53.91
CA VAL A 23 -7.58 44.41 52.61
C VAL A 23 -9.05 44.46 52.23
N ARG A 24 -9.52 45.70 52.10
CA ARG A 24 -10.85 46.12 51.71
C ARG A 24 -11.38 45.30 50.51
N LEU A 25 -12.63 44.88 50.63
CA LEU A 25 -13.48 44.50 49.50
C LEU A 25 -13.50 45.64 48.48
N ALA A 26 -12.76 45.48 47.38
CA ALA A 26 -13.08 46.11 46.11
C ALA A 26 -13.79 45.04 45.27
N PHE A 27 -15.12 45.11 45.27
CA PHE A 27 -16.01 44.27 44.47
C PHE A 27 -15.90 44.72 43.00
N ILE A 28 -14.82 44.30 42.32
CA ILE A 28 -14.68 44.48 40.88
C ILE A 28 -15.38 43.31 40.20
N LYS A 29 -16.44 43.63 39.43
CA LYS A 29 -17.11 42.74 38.46
C LYS A 29 -16.17 42.34 37.31
N GLY A 30 -15.04 41.71 37.62
CA GLY A 30 -14.17 41.04 36.66
C GLY A 30 -14.43 39.56 36.76
N ARG A 31 -15.41 39.03 36.01
CA ARG A 31 -15.47 37.59 35.74
C ARG A 31 -14.14 37.23 35.09
N LEU A 32 -13.25 36.57 35.84
CA LEU A 32 -12.14 35.81 35.27
C LEU A 32 -12.78 34.85 34.27
N ARG A 33 -12.70 35.18 32.97
CA ARG A 33 -12.99 34.20 31.94
C ARG A 33 -12.05 33.04 32.21
N PRO A 34 -12.55 31.80 32.39
CA PRO A 34 -11.66 30.65 32.48
C PRO A 34 -10.72 30.72 31.29
N ALA A 35 -9.42 30.54 31.52
CA ALA A 35 -8.42 30.48 30.46
C ALA A 35 -9.01 29.64 29.33
N SER A 36 -9.24 30.26 28.17
CA SER A 36 -9.84 29.58 27.03
C SER A 36 -8.92 28.42 26.71
N VAL A 37 -9.36 27.21 27.02
CA VAL A 37 -8.69 25.99 26.57
C VAL A 37 -8.67 26.11 25.06
N GLU A 38 -7.48 26.37 24.49
CA GLU A 38 -7.29 26.34 23.04
C GLU A 38 -7.87 24.99 22.59
N PRO A 39 -8.87 24.99 21.68
CA PRO A 39 -9.49 23.75 21.26
C PRO A 39 -8.39 22.81 20.78
N GLU A 40 -8.41 21.55 21.23
CA GLU A 40 -7.42 20.56 20.80
C GLU A 40 -7.41 20.52 19.27
N ARG A 41 -6.28 20.95 18.71
CA ARG A 41 -6.08 21.10 17.28
C ARG A 41 -5.58 19.78 16.71
N TRP A 42 -6.51 18.92 16.31
CA TRP A 42 -6.21 17.67 15.59
C TRP A 42 -6.82 17.63 14.20
N GLN A 43 -6.23 16.83 13.32
CA GLN A 43 -6.71 16.56 11.97
C GLN A 43 -7.50 15.24 11.94
N LEU A 44 -8.71 15.25 11.36
CA LEU A 44 -9.47 14.03 11.12
C LEU A 44 -9.03 13.38 9.79
N GLN A 45 -8.70 12.10 9.80
CA GLN A 45 -8.27 11.35 8.62
C GLN A 45 -9.24 10.18 8.42
N VAL A 46 -10.00 10.20 7.33
CA VAL A 46 -11.02 9.19 7.02
C VAL A 46 -10.56 8.34 5.84
N LEU A 47 -10.51 7.03 6.03
CA LEU A 47 -10.22 6.05 4.97
C LEU A 47 -11.48 5.24 4.66
N GLY A 48 -11.97 5.32 3.43
CA GLY A 48 -13.05 4.44 2.96
C GLY A 48 -12.53 3.06 2.55
N MET A 49 -13.28 2.00 2.84
CA MET A 49 -13.00 0.64 2.39
C MET A 49 -14.28 -0.05 1.93
N GLY A 50 -14.29 -0.59 0.71
CA GLY A 50 -15.41 -1.36 0.18
C GLY A 50 -15.40 -1.49 -1.34
N LEU A 51 -16.22 -2.41 -1.86
CA LEU A 51 -16.28 -2.74 -3.28
C LEU A 51 -16.74 -1.54 -4.14
N MET A 52 -16.50 -1.59 -5.46
CA MET A 52 -17.08 -0.61 -6.39
C MET A 52 -18.61 -0.75 -6.43
N GLY A 53 -19.32 0.35 -6.72
CA GLY A 53 -20.79 0.36 -6.75
C GLY A 53 -21.48 0.38 -5.37
N THR A 54 -20.74 0.35 -4.26
CA THR A 54 -21.32 0.33 -2.89
C THR A 54 -21.80 1.70 -2.38
N GLY A 55 -21.62 2.78 -3.16
CA GLY A 55 -22.03 4.14 -2.77
C GLY A 55 -20.96 4.96 -2.05
N LYS A 56 -19.72 4.44 -1.91
CA LYS A 56 -18.61 5.11 -1.21
C LYS A 56 -18.41 6.56 -1.64
N SER A 57 -18.21 6.81 -2.94
CA SER A 57 -17.86 8.14 -3.43
C SER A 57 -18.92 9.19 -3.10
N THR A 58 -20.20 8.84 -3.25
CA THR A 58 -21.31 9.71 -2.88
C THR A 58 -21.29 10.02 -1.38
N LEU A 59 -21.14 9.00 -0.53
CA LEU A 59 -21.13 9.18 0.93
C LEU A 59 -19.89 9.95 1.40
N LEU A 60 -18.69 9.57 0.93
CA LEU A 60 -17.43 10.18 1.34
C LEU A 60 -17.30 11.63 0.88
N ARG A 61 -17.87 11.99 -0.28
CA ARG A 61 -17.94 13.37 -0.73
C ARG A 61 -18.91 14.19 0.13
N GLY A 62 -20.10 13.67 0.42
CA GLY A 62 -21.05 14.32 1.33
C GLY A 62 -20.45 14.48 2.74
N LEU A 63 -19.74 13.47 3.23
CA LEU A 63 -19.02 13.53 4.49
C LEU A 63 -17.93 14.60 4.48
N ALA A 64 -17.11 14.69 3.42
CA ALA A 64 -16.10 15.73 3.31
C ALA A 64 -16.71 17.15 3.36
N TRP A 65 -17.86 17.37 2.73
CA TRP A 65 -18.59 18.65 2.83
C TRP A 65 -19.03 18.95 4.26
N ILE A 66 -19.59 17.96 4.98
CA ILE A 66 -19.98 18.11 6.39
C ILE A 66 -18.76 18.46 7.26
N LEU A 67 -17.61 17.87 6.97
CA LEU A 67 -16.38 18.05 7.74
C LEU A 67 -15.58 19.31 7.36
N ASP A 68 -16.00 20.05 6.33
CA ASP A 68 -15.18 21.08 5.68
C ASP A 68 -13.78 20.55 5.30
N GLY A 69 -13.78 19.33 4.75
CA GLY A 69 -12.60 18.53 4.50
C GLY A 69 -12.22 18.43 3.03
N ILE A 70 -11.00 17.94 2.80
CA ILE A 70 -10.46 17.62 1.48
C ILE A 70 -10.84 16.18 1.14
N TRP A 71 -11.57 16.01 0.04
CA TRP A 71 -11.90 14.70 -0.52
C TRP A 71 -10.93 14.35 -1.66
N LEU A 72 -10.32 13.17 -1.59
CA LEU A 72 -9.33 12.68 -2.55
C LEU A 72 -9.78 11.32 -3.09
N ASN A 73 -10.17 11.27 -4.37
CA ASN A 73 -10.68 10.05 -5.01
C ASN A 73 -9.71 9.51 -6.07
N GLN A 74 -9.41 8.22 -6.02
CA GLN A 74 -8.58 7.54 -7.02
C GLN A 74 -9.03 7.77 -8.47
N ASP A 75 -10.33 7.78 -8.72
CA ASP A 75 -10.85 7.89 -10.09
C ASP A 75 -10.50 9.25 -10.74
N GLU A 76 -10.25 10.28 -9.94
CA GLU A 76 -9.82 11.59 -10.42
C GLU A 76 -8.37 11.61 -10.91
N PHE A 77 -7.54 10.65 -10.48
CA PHE A 77 -6.15 10.54 -10.90
C PHE A 77 -5.96 9.55 -12.04
N SER A 78 -7.01 8.81 -12.44
CA SER A 78 -6.94 7.73 -13.45
C SER A 78 -6.36 8.18 -14.79
N HIS A 79 -6.62 9.42 -15.20
CA HIS A 79 -6.12 10.04 -16.43
C HIS A 79 -4.59 10.22 -16.47
N LEU A 80 -3.90 10.11 -15.33
CA LEU A 80 -2.44 10.22 -15.20
C LEU A 80 -1.71 8.90 -15.52
N GLY A 81 -2.44 7.88 -15.97
CA GLY A 81 -1.89 6.61 -16.46
C GLY A 81 -1.12 5.83 -15.38
N LYS A 82 0.07 5.31 -15.74
CA LYS A 82 0.88 4.44 -14.85
C LYS A 82 1.26 5.10 -13.51
N ASN A 83 1.25 6.43 -13.42
CA ASN A 83 1.62 7.18 -12.23
C ASN A 83 0.43 7.64 -11.37
N ALA A 84 -0.81 7.33 -11.78
CA ALA A 84 -2.04 7.75 -11.10
C ALA A 84 -2.03 7.47 -9.59
N LYS A 85 -1.67 6.24 -9.21
CA LYS A 85 -1.58 5.81 -7.80
C LYS A 85 -0.56 6.64 -7.02
N TRP A 86 0.63 6.85 -7.58
CA TRP A 86 1.69 7.60 -6.90
C TRP A 86 1.30 9.06 -6.70
N LYS A 87 0.65 9.66 -7.70
CA LYS A 87 0.11 11.03 -7.63
C LYS A 87 -1.01 11.18 -6.61
N LEU A 88 -1.89 10.20 -6.50
CA LEU A 88 -2.89 10.17 -5.42
C LEU A 88 -2.22 10.10 -4.03
N LEU A 89 -1.23 9.22 -3.85
CA LEU A 89 -0.50 9.12 -2.57
C LEU A 89 0.26 10.42 -2.23
N GLU A 90 0.83 11.08 -3.24
CA GLU A 90 1.45 12.41 -3.09
C GLU A 90 0.42 13.46 -2.66
N ALA A 91 -0.77 13.49 -3.28
CA ALA A 91 -1.85 14.38 -2.91
C ALA A 91 -2.36 14.14 -1.48
N VAL A 92 -2.51 12.86 -1.07
CA VAL A 92 -2.88 12.49 0.30
C VAL A 92 -1.82 12.97 1.30
N ARG A 93 -0.54 12.75 1.02
CA ARG A 93 0.55 13.22 1.88
C ARG A 93 0.54 14.74 1.99
N LYS A 94 0.38 15.45 0.87
CA LYS A 94 0.28 16.91 0.86
C LYS A 94 -0.90 17.39 1.69
N ALA A 95 -2.08 16.81 1.54
CA ALA A 95 -3.25 17.16 2.35
C ALA A 95 -3.03 16.87 3.84
N ALA A 96 -2.41 15.74 4.18
CA ALA A 96 -2.08 15.36 5.55
C ALA A 96 -1.04 16.27 6.23
N CYS A 97 -0.21 16.97 5.44
CA CYS A 97 0.81 17.91 5.94
C CYS A 97 0.40 19.39 5.88
N ALA A 98 -0.38 19.78 4.86
CA ALA A 98 -0.69 21.18 4.58
C ALA A 98 -1.93 21.70 5.31
N SER A 99 -2.75 20.81 5.85
CA SER A 99 -4.01 21.21 6.47
C SER A 99 -3.78 21.97 7.76
N ASP A 100 -4.47 23.10 7.88
CA ASP A 100 -4.71 23.71 9.18
C ASP A 100 -5.36 22.68 10.10
N ALA A 101 -5.00 22.73 11.38
CA ALA A 101 -5.64 21.86 12.34
C ALA A 101 -7.16 22.10 12.34
N GLY A 102 -7.94 21.04 12.12
CA GLY A 102 -9.39 21.09 11.95
C GLY A 102 -9.88 20.67 10.56
N THR A 103 -9.05 20.71 9.51
CA THR A 103 -9.46 20.23 8.17
C THR A 103 -9.42 18.70 8.13
N ALA A 104 -10.52 18.06 7.72
CA ALA A 104 -10.53 16.61 7.52
C ALA A 104 -9.88 16.21 6.18
N VAL A 105 -9.24 15.05 6.13
CA VAL A 105 -8.76 14.41 4.88
C VAL A 105 -9.54 13.12 4.67
N VAL A 106 -10.29 13.04 3.57
CA VAL A 106 -11.16 11.91 3.24
C VAL A 106 -10.63 11.21 1.99
N VAL A 107 -10.16 9.98 2.14
CA VAL A 107 -9.58 9.17 1.06
C VAL A 107 -10.62 8.18 0.53
N ASP A 108 -11.00 8.35 -0.73
CA ASP A 108 -11.92 7.48 -1.46
C ASP A 108 -11.18 6.52 -2.40
N LYS A 109 -11.11 5.26 -1.97
CA LYS A 109 -10.59 4.13 -2.72
C LYS A 109 -11.25 2.84 -2.23
N ILE A 110 -11.15 1.77 -3.02
CA ILE A 110 -11.68 0.46 -2.63
C ILE A 110 -11.04 -0.13 -1.36
N ASN A 111 -9.72 0.06 -1.16
CA ASN A 111 -8.93 -0.37 0.02
C ASN A 111 -9.20 -1.80 0.53
N THR A 112 -9.54 -2.72 -0.37
CA THR A 112 -9.88 -4.13 -0.05
C THR A 112 -8.68 -5.00 0.33
N LEU A 113 -7.46 -4.57 0.04
CA LEU A 113 -6.21 -5.28 0.37
C LEU A 113 -5.47 -4.56 1.51
N ARG A 114 -4.73 -5.30 2.32
CA ARG A 114 -3.86 -4.75 3.37
C ARG A 114 -2.82 -3.81 2.79
N SER A 115 -2.18 -4.21 1.71
CA SER A 115 -1.17 -3.38 1.02
C SER A 115 -1.73 -2.01 0.61
N HIS A 116 -2.98 -1.95 0.14
CA HIS A 116 -3.64 -0.68 -0.17
C HIS A 116 -3.76 0.19 1.08
N ARG A 117 -4.29 -0.37 2.18
CA ARG A 117 -4.49 0.38 3.44
C ARG A 117 -3.17 0.88 4.03
N SER A 118 -2.15 0.03 4.10
CA SER A 118 -0.84 0.39 4.64
C SER A 118 -0.17 1.53 3.86
N GLU A 119 -0.32 1.56 2.53
CA GLU A 119 0.21 2.67 1.72
C GLU A 119 -0.46 4.01 2.04
N PHE A 120 -1.79 4.03 2.23
CA PHE A 120 -2.50 5.26 2.60
C PHE A 120 -2.25 5.66 4.05
N LEU A 121 -2.16 4.70 4.98
CA LEU A 121 -1.78 4.97 6.37
C LEU A 121 -0.40 5.61 6.44
N SER A 122 0.57 5.09 5.67
CA SER A 122 1.90 5.72 5.53
C SER A 122 1.82 7.12 4.91
N ALA A 123 1.02 7.33 3.87
CA ALA A 123 0.83 8.66 3.28
C ALA A 123 0.18 9.66 4.26
N LEU A 124 -0.80 9.21 5.04
CA LEU A 124 -1.51 9.99 6.06
C LEU A 124 -0.67 10.24 7.32
N SER A 125 0.32 9.38 7.62
CA SER A 125 1.34 9.64 8.64
C SER A 125 2.25 10.81 8.27
N GLY A 126 2.32 11.21 7.00
CA GLY A 126 2.97 12.46 6.60
C GLY A 126 4.38 12.62 7.18
N ASP A 127 5.17 11.55 7.27
CA ASP A 127 6.52 11.51 7.86
C ASP A 127 7.56 12.28 7.01
N ALA A 128 7.16 13.41 6.43
CA ALA A 128 8.03 14.31 5.70
C ALA A 128 8.93 15.06 6.69
N ASP A 129 10.20 14.66 6.71
CA ASP A 129 11.40 15.40 7.15
C ASP A 129 11.14 16.59 8.09
N GLY A 130 10.70 16.31 9.32
CA GLY A 130 10.76 17.25 10.43
C GLY A 130 9.57 18.21 10.62
N ALA A 131 8.45 18.01 9.91
CA ALA A 131 7.23 18.75 10.22
C ALA A 131 6.69 18.34 11.61
N VAL A 132 6.27 19.33 12.42
CA VAL A 132 5.66 19.09 13.73
C VAL A 132 4.45 18.19 13.56
N VAL A 133 4.45 17.03 14.22
CA VAL A 133 3.35 16.06 14.18
C VAL A 133 2.13 16.70 14.82
N GLN A 134 1.22 17.23 14.00
CA GLN A 134 -0.12 17.56 14.45
C GLN A 134 -0.76 16.28 14.99
N GLN A 135 -1.53 16.40 16.08
CA GLN A 135 -2.34 15.29 16.55
C GLN A 135 -3.32 14.89 15.43
N ARG A 136 -3.47 13.59 15.20
CA ARG A 136 -4.31 13.04 14.14
C ARG A 136 -5.27 12.03 14.73
N ARG A 137 -6.49 12.03 14.21
CA ARG A 137 -7.51 11.02 14.52
C ARG A 137 -7.89 10.29 13.25
N ARG A 138 -7.76 8.97 13.25
CA ARG A 138 -7.98 8.11 12.08
C ARG A 138 -9.28 7.34 12.21
N VAL A 139 -10.06 7.33 11.12
CA VAL A 139 -11.31 6.61 11.02
C VAL A 139 -11.30 5.71 9.80
N LEU A 140 -11.65 4.44 10.00
CA LEU A 140 -11.92 3.50 8.92
C LEU A 140 -13.45 3.37 8.73
N LEU A 141 -13.94 3.68 7.53
CA LEU A 141 -15.33 3.42 7.14
C LEU A 141 -15.40 2.14 6.30
N ARG A 142 -16.06 1.10 6.82
CA ARG A 142 -16.18 -0.21 6.15
C ARG A 142 -17.57 -0.34 5.53
N PHE A 143 -17.63 -0.31 4.20
CA PHE A 143 -18.88 -0.44 3.44
C PHE A 143 -19.19 -1.93 3.24
N LEU A 144 -20.07 -2.46 4.09
CA LEU A 144 -20.37 -3.89 4.19
C LEU A 144 -21.85 -4.16 3.95
N HIS A 145 -22.15 -5.31 3.35
CA HIS A 145 -23.52 -5.79 3.23
C HIS A 145 -23.93 -6.54 4.51
N PRO A 146 -25.09 -6.26 5.14
CA PRO A 146 -25.47 -6.85 6.42
C PRO A 146 -25.74 -8.37 6.33
N LYS A 147 -26.02 -8.87 5.11
CA LYS A 147 -26.17 -10.32 4.84
C LYS A 147 -24.87 -11.05 4.49
N ASP A 148 -23.77 -10.33 4.25
CA ASP A 148 -22.48 -10.98 4.08
C ASP A 148 -21.92 -11.38 5.45
N PRO A 149 -21.01 -12.38 5.54
CA PRO A 149 -20.38 -12.74 6.80
C PRO A 149 -19.68 -11.53 7.46
N PRO A 150 -19.72 -11.41 8.81
CA PRO A 150 -19.14 -10.27 9.50
C PRO A 150 -17.70 -9.98 9.09
N GLY A 151 -17.44 -8.71 8.76
CA GLY A 151 -16.12 -8.24 8.35
C GLY A 151 -15.65 -8.75 6.98
N ARG A 152 -16.51 -9.35 6.16
CA ARG A 152 -16.19 -9.79 4.80
C ARG A 152 -17.00 -9.05 3.74
N ILE A 153 -16.44 -8.97 2.54
CA ILE A 153 -17.16 -8.60 1.31
C ILE A 153 -17.41 -9.89 0.55
N ALA A 154 -18.67 -10.24 0.32
CA ALA A 154 -19.04 -11.49 -0.32
C ALA A 154 -20.13 -11.28 -1.38
N LYS A 155 -20.97 -12.30 -1.58
CA LYS A 155 -21.88 -12.42 -2.71
C LYS A 155 -22.92 -11.30 -2.75
N GLU A 156 -23.45 -10.89 -1.59
CA GLU A 156 -24.54 -9.91 -1.57
C GLU A 156 -24.01 -8.50 -1.85
N ALA A 157 -22.82 -8.14 -1.35
CA ALA A 157 -22.15 -6.90 -1.74
C ALA A 157 -21.82 -6.84 -3.23
N VAL A 158 -21.35 -7.95 -3.82
CA VAL A 158 -21.09 -8.04 -5.27
C VAL A 158 -22.38 -7.83 -6.06
N LYS A 159 -23.45 -8.55 -5.71
CA LYS A 159 -24.76 -8.44 -6.37
C LYS A 159 -25.30 -7.02 -6.33
N LEU A 160 -25.27 -6.37 -5.16
CA LEU A 160 -25.72 -4.99 -5.01
C LEU A 160 -24.85 -4.02 -5.82
N GLY A 161 -23.52 -4.19 -5.79
CA GLY A 161 -22.58 -3.39 -6.56
C GLY A 161 -22.86 -3.47 -8.06
N LEU A 162 -23.08 -4.68 -8.60
CA LEU A 162 -23.44 -4.88 -10.01
C LEU A 162 -24.75 -4.18 -10.37
N SER A 163 -25.79 -4.36 -9.55
CA SER A 163 -27.09 -3.72 -9.79
C SER A 163 -26.97 -2.19 -9.82
N ARG A 164 -26.21 -1.60 -8.88
CA ARG A 164 -26.00 -0.15 -8.81
C ARG A 164 -25.15 0.39 -9.97
N ILE A 165 -24.12 -0.33 -10.38
CA ILE A 165 -23.29 0.06 -11.55
C ILE A 165 -24.13 0.00 -12.82
N ALA A 166 -24.92 -1.06 -13.01
CA ALA A 166 -25.84 -1.19 -14.13
C ALA A 166 -26.85 -0.03 -14.18
N ALA A 167 -27.46 0.32 -13.04
CA ALA A 167 -28.42 1.43 -12.95
C ALA A 167 -27.81 2.80 -13.25
N ARG A 168 -26.50 2.99 -13.03
CA ARG A 168 -25.78 4.24 -13.35
C ARG A 168 -25.41 4.35 -14.84
N GLY A 169 -25.43 3.24 -15.59
CA GLY A 169 -25.05 3.23 -17.00
C GLY A 169 -23.62 3.73 -17.24
N ALA A 170 -23.46 4.65 -18.19
CA ALA A 170 -22.17 5.20 -18.59
C ALA A 170 -21.57 6.23 -17.60
N ALA A 171 -22.29 6.58 -16.52
CA ALA A 171 -21.82 7.58 -15.55
C ALA A 171 -20.68 7.09 -14.65
N HIS A 172 -20.40 5.78 -14.60
CA HIS A 172 -19.36 5.22 -13.75
C HIS A 172 -17.98 5.29 -14.43
N ARG A 173 -17.13 6.22 -13.98
CA ARG A 173 -15.84 6.58 -14.61
C ARG A 173 -14.88 5.41 -14.88
N SER A 174 -14.79 4.48 -13.92
CA SER A 174 -13.76 3.42 -13.95
C SER A 174 -14.28 2.06 -14.38
N LEU A 175 -15.61 1.87 -14.41
CA LEU A 175 -16.26 0.59 -14.67
C LEU A 175 -17.62 0.83 -15.29
N PHE A 176 -17.70 0.65 -16.61
CA PHE A 176 -18.94 0.82 -17.35
C PHE A 176 -19.89 -0.36 -17.15
N ALA A 177 -21.19 -0.08 -17.19
CA ALA A 177 -22.25 -1.07 -17.05
C ALA A 177 -22.23 -2.16 -18.14
N ASP A 178 -21.74 -1.82 -19.33
CA ASP A 178 -21.62 -2.69 -20.51
C ASP A 178 -20.29 -3.46 -20.55
N ASN A 179 -19.41 -3.30 -19.55
CA ASN A 179 -18.15 -4.02 -19.50
C ASN A 179 -18.42 -5.53 -19.27
N PRO A 180 -18.08 -6.42 -20.22
CA PRO A 180 -18.35 -7.85 -20.12
C PRO A 180 -17.58 -8.51 -18.95
N LYS A 181 -16.54 -7.84 -18.44
CA LYS A 181 -15.75 -8.30 -17.29
C LYS A 181 -16.20 -7.70 -15.96
N LEU A 182 -17.27 -6.91 -15.93
CA LEU A 182 -17.69 -6.21 -14.72
C LEU A 182 -17.92 -7.18 -13.55
N GLN A 183 -18.66 -8.26 -13.80
CA GLN A 183 -18.92 -9.30 -12.80
C GLN A 183 -17.63 -9.95 -12.30
N SER A 184 -16.76 -10.41 -13.19
CA SER A 184 -15.50 -11.07 -12.81
C SER A 184 -14.55 -10.12 -12.08
N ILE A 185 -14.55 -8.83 -12.40
CA ILE A 185 -13.79 -7.81 -11.66
C ILE A 185 -14.32 -7.66 -10.24
N LEU A 186 -15.65 -7.51 -10.04
CA LEU A 186 -16.23 -7.38 -8.70
C LEU A 186 -16.04 -8.66 -7.87
N GLU A 187 -16.30 -9.83 -8.45
CA GLU A 187 -16.10 -11.12 -7.79
C GLU A 187 -14.62 -11.35 -7.44
N GLY A 188 -13.70 -11.06 -8.38
CA GLY A 188 -12.28 -11.16 -8.14
C GLY A 188 -11.80 -10.21 -7.03
N THR A 189 -12.32 -8.98 -7.00
CA THR A 189 -12.02 -8.01 -5.94
C THR A 189 -12.57 -8.45 -4.58
N ALA A 190 -13.79 -8.98 -4.54
CA ALA A 190 -14.39 -9.51 -3.32
C ALA A 190 -13.65 -10.76 -2.82
N LYS A 191 -13.27 -11.67 -3.72
CA LYS A 191 -12.48 -12.87 -3.40
C LYS A 191 -11.10 -12.52 -2.85
N GLY A 192 -10.46 -11.49 -3.40
CA GLY A 192 -9.17 -10.99 -2.92
C GLY A 192 -9.25 -10.14 -1.66
N PHE A 193 -10.44 -9.88 -1.11
CA PHE A 193 -10.60 -9.02 0.06
C PHE A 193 -9.85 -9.57 1.28
N GLU A 194 -9.05 -8.72 1.90
CA GLU A 194 -8.31 -8.99 3.13
C GLU A 194 -8.92 -8.16 4.27
N ALA A 195 -9.64 -8.81 5.18
CA ALA A 195 -10.17 -8.17 6.37
C ALA A 195 -9.04 -7.50 7.18
N PRO A 196 -9.22 -6.26 7.68
CA PRO A 196 -8.21 -5.64 8.53
C PRO A 196 -7.91 -6.50 9.76
N SER A 197 -6.64 -6.77 10.01
CA SER A 197 -6.18 -7.48 11.20
C SER A 197 -6.38 -6.63 12.48
N ALA A 198 -6.33 -7.25 13.65
CA ALA A 198 -6.40 -6.53 14.92
C ALA A 198 -5.29 -5.46 15.06
N ALA A 199 -4.09 -5.75 14.54
CA ALA A 199 -2.98 -4.79 14.52
C ALA A 199 -3.29 -3.58 13.62
N GLU A 200 -3.85 -3.81 12.42
CA GLU A 200 -4.28 -2.71 11.54
C GLU A 200 -5.40 -1.89 12.18
N LEU A 201 -6.39 -2.55 12.80
CA LEU A 201 -7.51 -1.85 13.45
C LEU A 201 -7.05 -0.96 14.63
N ALA A 202 -5.96 -1.33 15.29
CA ALA A 202 -5.37 -0.53 16.37
C ALA A 202 -4.71 0.78 15.87
N GLU A 203 -4.48 0.93 14.57
CA GLU A 203 -4.00 2.18 13.96
C GLU A 203 -5.11 3.23 13.77
N PHE A 204 -6.37 2.87 14.04
CA PHE A 204 -7.53 3.75 13.90
C PHE A 204 -8.13 4.07 15.27
N ASP A 205 -8.45 5.34 15.48
CA ASP A 205 -9.21 5.80 16.64
C ASP A 205 -10.67 5.33 16.59
N ALA A 206 -11.20 5.12 15.37
CA ALA A 206 -12.53 4.58 15.17
C ALA A 206 -12.66 3.72 13.91
N VAL A 207 -13.54 2.73 13.99
CA VAL A 207 -13.95 1.89 12.87
C VAL A 207 -15.47 1.88 12.85
N LEU A 208 -16.07 2.31 11.74
CA LEU A 208 -17.51 2.38 11.56
C LEU A 208 -17.93 1.51 10.38
N ASP A 209 -18.96 0.69 10.60
CA ASP A 209 -19.59 -0.09 9.55
C ASP A 209 -20.70 0.72 8.89
N VAL A 210 -20.65 0.79 7.57
CA VAL A 210 -21.66 1.43 6.73
C VAL A 210 -22.45 0.32 6.06
N ASP A 211 -23.73 0.22 6.41
CA ASP A 211 -24.67 -0.68 5.74
C ASP A 211 -24.91 -0.16 4.31
N ILE A 212 -24.40 -0.91 3.33
CA ILE A 212 -24.52 -0.50 1.93
C ILE A 212 -25.94 -0.64 1.38
N THR A 213 -26.87 -1.26 2.11
CA THR A 213 -28.28 -1.39 1.71
C THR A 213 -29.12 -0.18 2.11
N SER A 214 -28.67 0.60 3.10
CA SER A 214 -29.33 1.84 3.50
C SER A 214 -29.35 2.87 2.38
N SER A 215 -30.29 3.81 2.46
CA SER A 215 -30.26 5.00 1.60
C SER A 215 -29.00 5.83 1.87
N PRO A 216 -28.52 6.64 0.90
CA PRO A 216 -27.37 7.51 1.11
C PRO A 216 -27.52 8.45 2.32
N GLU A 217 -28.74 8.95 2.57
CA GLU A 217 -29.06 9.85 3.68
C GLU A 217 -28.99 9.13 5.03
N GLU A 218 -29.58 7.95 5.15
CA GLU A 218 -29.49 7.13 6.36
C GLU A 218 -28.04 6.73 6.66
N ALA A 219 -27.30 6.30 5.62
CA ALA A 219 -25.90 5.89 5.76
C ALA A 219 -25.01 7.06 6.20
N LEU A 220 -25.14 8.24 5.57
CA LEU A 220 -24.37 9.41 5.95
C LEU A 220 -24.76 9.92 7.36
N THR A 221 -26.05 9.95 7.68
CA THR A 221 -26.54 10.28 9.03
C THR A 221 -25.96 9.35 10.09
N SER A 222 -25.94 8.04 9.82
CA SER A 222 -25.35 7.03 10.71
C SER A 222 -23.86 7.27 10.93
N VAL A 223 -23.10 7.56 9.86
CA VAL A 223 -21.66 7.87 9.96
C VAL A 223 -21.43 9.15 10.78
N VAL A 224 -22.16 10.23 10.51
CA VAL A 224 -22.03 11.50 11.24
C VAL A 224 -22.33 11.33 12.72
N ASN A 225 -23.41 10.62 13.07
CA ASN A 225 -23.73 10.31 14.47
C ASN A 225 -22.68 9.39 15.10
N GLY A 226 -22.12 8.44 14.36
CA GLY A 226 -21.06 7.54 14.82
C GLY A 226 -19.74 8.26 15.12
N LEU A 227 -19.40 9.27 14.31
CA LEU A 227 -18.26 10.16 14.54
C LEU A 227 -18.50 11.07 15.76
N HIS A 228 -19.69 11.66 15.86
CA HIS A 228 -20.06 12.53 16.98
C HIS A 228 -20.05 11.79 18.32
N ALA A 229 -20.62 10.59 18.36
CA ALA A 229 -20.63 9.75 19.57
C ALA A 229 -19.22 9.42 20.08
N ARG A 230 -18.22 9.43 19.19
CA ARG A 230 -16.80 9.22 19.51
C ARG A 230 -16.03 10.52 19.72
N ARG A 231 -16.72 11.67 19.71
CA ARG A 231 -16.14 13.01 19.85
C ARG A 231 -15.10 13.32 18.78
N LEU A 232 -15.30 12.78 17.58
CA LEU A 232 -14.42 12.99 16.42
C LEU A 232 -14.91 14.11 15.49
N ILE A 233 -16.04 14.74 15.81
CA ILE A 233 -16.57 15.93 15.13
C ILE A 233 -17.30 16.80 16.16
N SER A 234 -17.48 18.09 15.85
CA SER A 234 -18.20 19.04 16.70
C SER A 234 -19.74 18.88 16.58
N ASP A 235 -20.47 19.47 17.53
CA ASP A 235 -21.93 19.60 17.43
C ASP A 235 -22.33 20.39 16.17
N GLU A 236 -21.57 21.44 15.82
CA GLU A 236 -21.82 22.24 14.62
C GLU A 236 -21.72 21.39 13.34
N GLN A 237 -20.67 20.57 13.21
CA GLN A 237 -20.52 19.64 12.08
C GLN A 237 -21.64 18.61 12.05
N ARG A 238 -22.03 18.05 13.21
CA ARG A 238 -23.15 17.09 13.31
C ARG A 238 -24.47 17.69 12.82
N MET A 239 -24.73 18.96 13.14
CA MET A 239 -26.00 19.63 12.83
C MET A 239 -26.09 20.11 11.38
N ARG A 240 -25.03 19.97 10.57
CA ARG A 240 -25.09 20.31 9.14
C ARG A 240 -26.11 19.43 8.40
N PRO A 241 -26.88 19.99 7.46
CA PRO A 241 -27.93 19.26 6.76
C PRO A 241 -27.35 18.17 5.85
N VAL A 242 -27.60 16.91 6.21
CA VAL A 242 -27.15 15.72 5.47
C VAL A 242 -27.70 15.70 4.04
N SER A 243 -28.97 16.10 3.85
CA SER A 243 -29.60 16.19 2.54
C SER A 243 -28.84 17.13 1.60
N HIS A 244 -28.50 18.33 2.07
CA HIS A 244 -27.74 19.30 1.27
C HIS A 244 -26.33 18.79 0.93
N ALA A 245 -25.66 18.10 1.87
CA ALA A 245 -24.36 17.49 1.61
C ALA A 245 -24.42 16.44 0.48
N LEU A 246 -25.51 15.68 0.41
CA LEU A 246 -25.76 14.71 -0.66
C LEU A 246 -26.13 15.38 -1.97
N ASP A 247 -26.89 16.47 -1.95
CA ASP A 247 -27.18 17.27 -3.15
C ASP A 247 -25.89 17.76 -3.79
N VAL A 248 -24.99 18.36 -3.00
CA VAL A 248 -23.65 18.77 -3.45
C VAL A 248 -22.86 17.59 -4.04
N ALA A 249 -22.93 16.43 -3.39
CA ALA A 249 -22.25 15.24 -3.87
C ALA A 249 -22.81 14.74 -5.21
N ASN A 250 -24.14 14.76 -5.36
CA ASN A 250 -24.87 14.33 -6.55
C ASN A 250 -24.71 15.31 -7.73
N GLU A 251 -24.75 16.61 -7.48
CA GLU A 251 -24.47 17.64 -8.48
C GLU A 251 -23.06 17.47 -9.06
N HIS A 252 -22.09 17.17 -8.20
CA HIS A 252 -20.74 16.90 -8.67
C HIS A 252 -20.72 15.63 -9.54
N GLU A 253 -21.35 14.52 -9.11
CA GLU A 253 -21.45 13.31 -9.97
C GLU A 253 -22.14 13.61 -11.31
N ALA A 254 -23.15 14.47 -11.34
CA ALA A 254 -23.82 14.88 -12.57
C ALA A 254 -22.89 15.63 -13.51
N LYS A 255 -22.01 16.52 -12.99
CA LYS A 255 -20.99 17.23 -13.78
C LYS A 255 -19.92 16.32 -14.36
N LEU A 256 -19.67 15.16 -13.72
CA LEU A 256 -18.70 14.18 -14.22
C LEU A 256 -19.26 13.29 -15.32
N ARG A 257 -20.56 13.31 -15.58
CA ARG A 257 -21.15 12.58 -16.70
C ARG A 257 -20.65 13.22 -18.00
N PRO A 258 -20.07 12.46 -18.94
CA PRO A 258 -19.81 12.99 -20.27
C PRO A 258 -21.13 13.55 -20.82
N ALA A 259 -21.09 14.75 -21.40
CA ALA A 259 -22.25 15.33 -22.08
C ALA A 259 -22.85 14.26 -22.98
N GLU A 260 -24.14 13.97 -22.81
CA GLU A 260 -24.82 12.76 -23.31
C GLU A 260 -24.25 12.30 -24.65
N ALA A 261 -23.63 11.11 -24.67
CA ALA A 261 -23.32 10.48 -25.93
C ALA A 261 -24.65 10.33 -26.71
N PRO A 262 -24.70 10.73 -27.99
CA PRO A 262 -25.95 10.84 -28.72
C PRO A 262 -26.76 9.54 -28.64
N PRO A 263 -28.11 9.62 -28.46
CA PRO A 263 -28.98 8.46 -28.20
C PRO A 263 -28.92 7.33 -29.24
N SER A 264 -28.27 7.54 -30.39
CA SER A 264 -28.12 6.57 -31.47
C SER A 264 -27.11 5.45 -31.21
N ALA A 265 -26.31 5.49 -30.13
CA ALA A 265 -25.33 4.44 -29.82
C ALA A 265 -25.91 3.19 -29.12
N LEU A 266 -27.10 3.28 -28.52
CA LEU A 266 -27.69 2.20 -27.71
C LEU A 266 -28.23 0.99 -28.51
N PRO A 267 -28.85 1.15 -29.70
CA PRO A 267 -29.29 0.00 -30.51
C PRO A 267 -28.14 -0.79 -31.14
N ALA A 268 -27.00 -0.15 -31.40
CA ALA A 268 -25.80 -0.81 -31.91
C ALA A 268 -25.17 -1.73 -30.86
N LEU A 269 -25.12 -1.30 -29.58
CA LEU A 269 -24.59 -2.07 -28.47
C LEU A 269 -25.38 -3.35 -28.17
N ARG A 270 -26.71 -3.33 -28.30
CA ARG A 270 -27.55 -4.54 -28.16
C ARG A 270 -27.33 -5.56 -29.29
N ARG A 271 -26.95 -5.11 -30.49
CA ARG A 271 -26.64 -6.02 -31.61
C ARG A 271 -25.23 -6.62 -31.49
N THR A 272 -24.28 -5.92 -30.87
CA THR A 272 -22.94 -6.47 -30.57
C THR A 272 -23.01 -7.57 -29.51
N LEU A 273 -23.87 -7.44 -28.51
CA LEU A 273 -24.01 -8.44 -27.44
C LEU A 273 -24.55 -9.80 -27.91
N VAL A 274 -25.42 -9.84 -28.94
CA VAL A 274 -25.91 -11.11 -29.52
C VAL A 274 -24.91 -11.70 -30.53
N ALA A 275 -24.11 -10.84 -31.19
CA ALA A 275 -23.02 -11.29 -32.06
C ALA A 275 -21.82 -11.81 -31.25
N ASP A 276 -21.59 -11.29 -30.04
CA ASP A 276 -20.53 -11.74 -29.13
C ASP A 276 -20.83 -13.10 -28.51
N GLU A 277 -22.09 -13.48 -28.27
CA GLU A 277 -22.41 -14.86 -27.83
C GLU A 277 -22.08 -15.93 -28.89
N ALA A 278 -22.17 -15.58 -30.18
CA ALA A 278 -21.74 -16.44 -31.28
C ALA A 278 -20.23 -16.41 -31.51
N SER A 279 -19.60 -15.25 -31.26
CA SER A 279 -18.14 -15.07 -31.29
C SER A 279 -17.45 -15.81 -30.14
N ASP A 280 -18.03 -15.80 -28.93
CA ASP A 280 -17.53 -16.49 -27.75
C ASP A 280 -17.64 -18.02 -27.88
N ARG A 281 -18.65 -18.55 -28.59
CA ARG A 281 -18.69 -19.99 -28.95
C ARG A 281 -17.65 -20.37 -29.99
N LYS A 282 -17.31 -19.47 -30.92
CA LYS A 282 -16.24 -19.67 -31.90
C LYS A 282 -14.86 -19.49 -31.27
N ARG A 283 -14.76 -18.64 -30.25
CA ARG A 283 -13.56 -18.38 -29.45
C ARG A 283 -13.31 -19.50 -28.44
N GLN A 284 -14.33 -20.07 -27.81
CA GLN A 284 -14.23 -21.30 -27.02
C GLN A 284 -13.71 -22.47 -27.86
N ARG A 285 -14.15 -22.60 -29.12
CA ARG A 285 -13.60 -23.60 -30.05
C ARG A 285 -12.17 -23.33 -30.54
N LEU A 286 -11.71 -22.07 -30.50
CA LEU A 286 -10.32 -21.71 -30.84
C LEU A 286 -9.39 -21.71 -29.61
N GLU A 287 -9.93 -21.53 -28.41
CA GLU A 287 -9.21 -21.62 -27.13
C GLU A 287 -8.88 -23.07 -26.74
N ASP A 288 -9.56 -24.04 -27.35
CA ASP A 288 -9.23 -25.47 -27.21
C ASP A 288 -8.02 -25.91 -28.08
N GLU A 289 -7.50 -25.07 -29.00
CA GLU A 289 -6.44 -25.49 -29.94
C GLU A 289 -5.09 -24.76 -29.83
N VAL A 290 -4.93 -23.73 -29.00
CA VAL A 290 -3.59 -23.18 -28.71
C VAL A 290 -3.45 -22.91 -27.22
N PRO A 291 -2.61 -23.69 -26.48
CA PRO A 291 -2.27 -23.38 -25.11
C PRO A 291 -1.72 -21.96 -25.05
N THR A 292 -2.50 -21.02 -24.53
CA THR A 292 -2.03 -19.65 -24.34
C THR A 292 -0.82 -19.70 -23.42
N ALA A 293 0.34 -19.31 -23.95
CA ALA A 293 1.59 -19.35 -23.21
C ALA A 293 1.40 -18.60 -21.89
N ARG A 294 1.67 -19.28 -20.77
CA ARG A 294 1.54 -18.67 -19.45
C ARG A 294 2.46 -17.44 -19.41
N PRO A 295 1.98 -16.28 -18.89
CA PRO A 295 2.81 -15.09 -18.77
C PRO A 295 4.06 -15.42 -17.94
N LEU A 296 5.16 -14.73 -18.19
CA LEU A 296 6.39 -14.91 -17.42
C LEU A 296 6.27 -14.23 -16.04
N PRO A 297 6.96 -14.74 -14.99
CA PRO A 297 7.08 -14.01 -13.72
C PRO A 297 7.76 -12.64 -13.94
N VAL A 298 7.75 -11.78 -12.92
CA VAL A 298 8.53 -10.54 -12.94
C VAL A 298 10.03 -10.88 -13.00
N TYR A 299 10.49 -11.81 -12.16
CA TYR A 299 11.86 -12.31 -12.18
C TYR A 299 11.97 -13.67 -11.47
N TRP A 300 13.09 -14.35 -11.69
CA TRP A 300 13.54 -15.47 -10.86
C TRP A 300 14.66 -14.97 -9.96
N GLY A 301 14.66 -15.44 -8.70
CA GLY A 301 15.66 -15.02 -7.74
C GLY A 301 15.92 -16.04 -6.65
N VAL A 302 17.03 -15.85 -5.93
CA VAL A 302 17.33 -16.54 -4.68
C VAL A 302 16.77 -15.71 -3.52
N PHE A 303 15.79 -16.26 -2.81
CA PHE A 303 15.13 -15.60 -1.68
C PHE A 303 15.66 -16.16 -0.36
N PHE A 304 15.94 -15.26 0.58
CA PHE A 304 16.50 -15.65 1.87
C PHE A 304 15.42 -15.73 2.93
N ASP A 305 15.49 -16.76 3.78
CA ASP A 305 14.64 -16.87 4.95
C ASP A 305 15.21 -16.01 6.08
N MET A 306 14.63 -14.83 6.27
CA MET A 306 15.03 -13.91 7.34
C MET A 306 14.62 -14.39 8.74
N ALA A 307 13.78 -15.43 8.85
CA ALA A 307 13.51 -16.08 10.14
C ALA A 307 14.66 -17.00 10.58
N CYS A 308 15.53 -17.42 9.64
CA CYS A 308 16.74 -18.15 9.97
C CYS A 308 17.75 -17.22 10.67
N CYS A 309 18.16 -17.58 11.88
CA CYS A 309 19.04 -16.76 12.71
C CYS A 309 20.39 -16.47 12.02
N GLU A 310 20.98 -17.45 11.33
CA GLU A 310 22.25 -17.29 10.62
C GLU A 310 22.14 -16.27 9.47
N THR A 311 21.06 -16.37 8.68
CA THR A 311 20.75 -15.42 7.60
C THR A 311 20.59 -14.01 8.17
N ALA A 312 19.77 -13.85 9.21
CA ALA A 312 19.52 -12.55 9.84
C ALA A 312 20.81 -11.92 10.38
N GLN A 313 21.65 -12.69 11.09
CA GLN A 313 22.94 -12.23 11.60
C GLN A 313 23.90 -11.81 10.47
N CYS A 314 23.91 -12.56 9.36
CA CYS A 314 24.73 -12.21 8.21
C CYS A 314 24.28 -10.87 7.59
N PHE A 315 22.97 -10.66 7.45
CA PHE A 315 22.43 -9.38 6.97
C PHE A 315 22.69 -8.22 7.95
N GLU A 316 22.63 -8.46 9.25
CA GLU A 316 22.99 -7.46 10.26
C GLU A 316 24.46 -7.03 10.10
N LYS A 317 25.38 -7.98 9.87
CA LYS A 317 26.80 -7.68 9.59
C LYS A 317 26.95 -6.86 8.31
N LEU A 318 26.25 -7.21 7.23
CA LEU A 318 26.24 -6.44 5.99
C LEU A 318 25.73 -5.01 6.22
N GLN A 319 24.64 -4.85 6.99
CA GLN A 319 24.11 -3.54 7.33
C GLN A 319 25.09 -2.71 8.15
N LYS A 320 25.80 -3.31 9.12
CA LYS A 320 26.86 -2.61 9.87
C LYS A 320 27.98 -2.12 8.96
N VAL A 321 28.40 -2.94 7.98
CA VAL A 321 29.39 -2.52 6.98
C VAL A 321 28.88 -1.31 6.18
N VAL A 322 27.61 -1.35 5.75
CA VAL A 322 26.97 -0.25 5.01
C VAL A 322 26.87 1.01 5.88
N GLN A 323 26.44 0.91 7.14
CA GLN A 323 26.28 2.03 8.06
C GLN A 323 27.61 2.69 8.44
N ALA A 324 28.70 1.92 8.51
CA ALA A 324 30.02 2.43 8.87
C ALA A 324 30.59 3.46 7.88
N SER A 325 30.01 3.69 6.70
CA SER A 325 30.41 4.84 5.85
C SER A 325 29.90 6.18 6.34
N GLY A 326 28.91 6.23 7.22
CA GLY A 326 28.18 7.47 7.51
C GLY A 326 27.30 7.96 6.35
N ILE A 327 27.08 7.15 5.30
CA ILE A 327 26.13 7.47 4.23
C ILE A 327 24.72 7.12 4.72
N SER A 328 23.83 8.11 4.71
CA SER A 328 22.43 7.91 5.03
C SER A 328 21.66 7.45 3.80
N TYR A 329 21.31 6.16 3.75
CA TYR A 329 20.39 5.63 2.75
C TYR A 329 18.96 5.79 3.25
N SER A 330 18.05 6.22 2.38
CA SER A 330 16.65 6.47 2.76
C SER A 330 15.83 5.20 2.85
N ARG A 331 16.28 4.10 2.23
CA ARG A 331 15.53 2.83 2.17
C ARG A 331 16.44 1.62 2.29
N SER A 332 16.12 0.76 3.24
CA SER A 332 16.58 -0.63 3.30
C SER A 332 15.64 -1.53 2.49
N ILE A 333 16.19 -2.56 1.86
CA ILE A 333 15.39 -3.56 1.14
C ILE A 333 14.71 -4.48 2.16
N ALA A 334 13.37 -4.53 2.14
CA ALA A 334 12.58 -5.33 3.07
C ALA A 334 12.76 -6.84 2.86
N GLU A 335 12.85 -7.27 1.60
CA GLU A 335 13.04 -8.67 1.20
C GLU A 335 14.30 -8.78 0.33
N PRO A 336 15.49 -8.96 0.95
CA PRO A 336 16.71 -9.11 0.19
C PRO A 336 16.65 -10.39 -0.64
N HIS A 337 17.17 -10.31 -1.87
CA HIS A 337 17.22 -11.43 -2.81
C HIS A 337 18.34 -11.21 -3.83
N VAL A 338 18.73 -12.28 -4.53
CA VAL A 338 19.58 -12.19 -5.72
C VAL A 338 18.69 -12.34 -6.94
N THR A 339 18.65 -11.34 -7.81
CA THR A 339 17.94 -11.47 -9.09
C THR A 339 18.79 -12.32 -10.04
N LEU A 340 18.24 -13.45 -10.48
CA LEU A 340 18.89 -14.34 -11.44
C LEU A 340 18.50 -13.98 -12.87
N VAL A 341 17.20 -13.84 -13.15
CA VAL A 341 16.66 -13.53 -14.49
C VAL A 341 15.51 -12.55 -14.35
N PHE A 342 15.57 -11.40 -15.02
CA PHE A 342 14.51 -10.37 -14.97
C PHE A 342 13.63 -10.39 -16.23
N ALA A 343 12.37 -10.80 -16.10
CA ALA A 343 11.41 -10.81 -17.21
C ALA A 343 10.50 -9.57 -17.25
N GLY A 344 10.34 -8.86 -16.14
CA GLY A 344 9.54 -7.63 -16.06
C GLY A 344 8.10 -7.80 -16.52
N CYS A 345 7.47 -8.94 -16.19
CA CYS A 345 6.12 -9.34 -16.63
C CYS A 345 5.95 -9.30 -18.16
N ALA A 346 7.00 -9.61 -18.92
CA ALA A 346 6.90 -9.76 -20.36
C ALA A 346 5.88 -10.86 -20.73
N ALA A 347 5.18 -10.65 -21.84
CA ALA A 347 4.22 -11.61 -22.35
C ALA A 347 4.90 -12.89 -22.86
N ASN A 348 6.13 -12.77 -23.37
CA ASN A 348 6.94 -13.84 -23.94
C ASN A 348 8.45 -13.60 -23.74
N GLU A 349 9.26 -14.57 -24.14
CA GLU A 349 10.72 -14.54 -23.97
C GLU A 349 11.38 -13.47 -24.83
N GLU A 350 10.85 -13.18 -26.02
CA GLU A 350 11.36 -12.15 -26.92
C GLU A 350 11.28 -10.77 -26.28
N GLU A 351 10.13 -10.43 -25.70
CA GLU A 351 9.95 -9.17 -24.99
C GLU A 351 10.83 -9.09 -23.73
N ALA A 352 10.98 -10.21 -22.99
CA ALA A 352 11.83 -10.29 -21.81
C ALA A 352 13.32 -10.09 -22.14
N ALA A 353 13.81 -10.77 -23.18
CA ALA A 353 15.18 -10.67 -23.67
C ALA A 353 15.48 -9.25 -24.17
N LYS A 354 14.55 -8.63 -24.89
CA LYS A 354 14.64 -7.23 -25.34
C LYS A 354 14.78 -6.25 -24.16
N LYS A 355 14.04 -6.44 -23.07
CA LYS A 355 14.15 -5.59 -21.86
C LYS A 355 15.52 -5.66 -21.20
N GLN A 356 16.19 -6.80 -21.29
CA GLN A 356 17.53 -7.01 -20.74
C GLN A 356 18.66 -6.73 -21.74
N ALA A 357 18.33 -6.43 -22.99
CA ALA A 357 19.27 -6.28 -24.09
C ALA A 357 20.20 -7.50 -24.28
N ILE A 358 19.64 -8.70 -24.15
CA ILE A 358 20.33 -9.98 -24.41
C ILE A 358 19.64 -10.77 -25.54
N PRO A 359 20.34 -11.69 -26.21
CA PRO A 359 19.71 -12.60 -27.17
C PRO A 359 18.63 -13.48 -26.53
N VAL A 360 17.57 -13.80 -27.29
CA VAL A 360 16.47 -14.66 -26.80
C VAL A 360 16.99 -16.01 -26.33
N ALA A 361 17.89 -16.64 -27.08
CA ALA A 361 18.47 -17.94 -26.72
C ALA A 361 19.21 -17.91 -25.36
N GLU A 362 19.88 -16.79 -25.04
CA GLU A 362 20.55 -16.61 -23.75
C GLU A 362 19.52 -16.49 -22.62
N PHE A 363 18.46 -15.70 -22.83
CA PHE A 363 17.35 -15.59 -21.89
C PHE A 363 16.68 -16.94 -21.64
N SER A 364 16.32 -17.68 -22.70
CA SER A 364 15.67 -18.99 -22.62
C SER A 364 16.52 -19.99 -21.85
N ASN A 365 17.85 -20.01 -22.11
CA ASN A 365 18.76 -20.89 -21.41
C ASN A 365 18.87 -20.54 -19.91
N ALA A 366 19.04 -19.26 -19.57
CA ALA A 366 19.11 -18.83 -18.17
C ALA A 366 17.81 -19.11 -17.41
N ARG A 367 16.66 -18.89 -18.07
CA ARG A 367 15.34 -19.25 -17.55
C ARG A 367 15.24 -20.75 -17.30
N ALA A 368 15.58 -21.59 -18.28
CA ALA A 368 15.50 -23.04 -18.16
C ALA A 368 16.36 -23.56 -17.00
N GLN A 369 17.56 -22.99 -16.81
CA GLN A 369 18.40 -23.29 -15.65
C GLN A 369 17.70 -22.88 -14.34
N CYS A 370 17.19 -21.65 -14.22
CA CYS A 370 16.44 -21.24 -13.03
C CYS A 370 15.24 -22.16 -12.73
N GLU A 371 14.53 -22.61 -13.77
CA GLU A 371 13.39 -23.52 -13.64
C GLU A 371 13.80 -24.90 -13.09
N GLN A 372 14.99 -25.41 -13.45
CA GLN A 372 15.54 -26.65 -12.87
C GLN A 372 15.89 -26.52 -11.38
N TRP A 373 16.10 -25.29 -10.90
CA TRP A 373 16.41 -25.00 -9.50
C TRP A 373 15.20 -24.54 -8.68
N LEU A 374 14.02 -24.37 -9.28
CA LEU A 374 12.83 -23.90 -8.57
C LEU A 374 12.53 -24.73 -7.30
N ASP A 375 12.23 -24.02 -6.21
CA ASP A 375 11.97 -24.56 -4.87
C ASP A 375 13.15 -25.34 -4.24
N LYS A 376 14.33 -25.37 -4.86
CA LYS A 376 15.54 -25.94 -4.25
C LYS A 376 16.23 -24.92 -3.36
N GLN A 377 16.78 -25.42 -2.25
CA GLN A 377 17.71 -24.65 -1.43
C GLN A 377 19.07 -24.57 -2.12
N VAL A 378 19.67 -23.38 -2.07
CA VAL A 378 20.99 -23.10 -2.62
C VAL A 378 21.82 -22.34 -1.60
N GLU A 379 23.13 -22.58 -1.62
CA GLU A 379 24.10 -21.82 -0.85
C GLU A 379 24.83 -20.87 -1.80
N ILE A 380 24.84 -19.59 -1.46
CA ILE A 380 25.60 -18.56 -2.18
C ILE A 380 26.72 -18.04 -1.29
N VAL A 381 27.81 -17.58 -1.91
CA VAL A 381 28.97 -17.04 -1.19
C VAL A 381 29.02 -15.53 -1.41
N LEU A 382 29.05 -14.76 -0.32
CA LEU A 382 29.23 -13.31 -0.36
C LEU A 382 30.70 -12.98 -0.58
N GLU A 383 31.00 -12.14 -1.57
CA GLU A 383 32.39 -11.83 -1.95
C GLU A 383 32.83 -10.46 -1.44
N LYS A 384 32.07 -9.41 -1.77
CA LYS A 384 32.41 -8.02 -1.44
C LYS A 384 31.17 -7.14 -1.40
N VAL A 385 31.27 -6.04 -0.66
CA VAL A 385 30.26 -4.97 -0.63
C VAL A 385 30.74 -3.81 -1.50
N VAL A 386 29.88 -3.35 -2.41
CA VAL A 386 30.12 -2.19 -3.28
C VAL A 386 29.08 -1.13 -2.95
N ARG A 387 29.52 0.12 -2.77
CA ARG A 387 28.63 1.23 -2.42
C ARG A 387 29.12 2.58 -2.96
N ASN A 388 28.18 3.50 -3.11
CA ASN A 388 28.43 4.92 -3.27
C ASN A 388 27.37 5.73 -2.48
N GLY A 389 27.27 7.04 -2.72
CA GLY A 389 26.28 7.91 -2.08
C GLY A 389 24.81 7.56 -2.38
N ASP A 390 24.54 6.76 -3.42
CA ASP A 390 23.19 6.46 -3.90
C ASP A 390 22.74 5.02 -3.66
N ALA A 391 23.63 4.03 -3.62
CA ALA A 391 23.27 2.65 -3.32
C ALA A 391 24.39 1.86 -2.64
N ALA A 392 24.00 0.75 -2.02
CA ALA A 392 24.89 -0.28 -1.51
C ALA A 392 24.39 -1.67 -1.90
N CYS A 393 25.28 -2.54 -2.32
CA CYS A 393 24.99 -3.94 -2.69
C CYS A 393 26.15 -4.86 -2.32
N ALA A 394 25.88 -6.17 -2.21
CA ALA A 394 26.90 -7.20 -2.03
C ALA A 394 26.94 -8.10 -3.27
N THR A 395 28.11 -8.33 -3.87
CA THR A 395 28.26 -9.32 -4.94
C THR A 395 28.32 -10.72 -4.36
N VAL A 396 27.82 -11.67 -5.14
CA VAL A 396 27.71 -13.07 -4.71
C VAL A 396 28.21 -14.02 -5.79
N ALA A 397 28.86 -15.10 -5.35
CA ALA A 397 29.11 -16.26 -6.18
C ALA A 397 27.92 -17.22 -6.08
N LEU A 398 27.40 -17.64 -7.24
CA LEU A 398 26.32 -18.62 -7.36
C LEU A 398 26.90 -20.05 -7.41
N PRO A 399 26.15 -21.07 -6.95
CA PRO A 399 26.57 -22.46 -7.08
C PRO A 399 26.69 -22.88 -8.55
N LEU A 400 27.55 -23.87 -8.82
CA LEU A 400 27.75 -24.42 -10.16
C LEU A 400 26.41 -24.90 -10.76
N GLY A 401 26.12 -24.48 -11.98
CA GLY A 401 24.90 -24.83 -12.70
C GLY A 401 23.69 -23.92 -12.44
N LEU A 402 23.81 -22.92 -11.57
CA LEU A 402 22.83 -21.85 -11.43
C LEU A 402 23.37 -20.56 -12.08
N SER A 403 22.85 -20.19 -13.25
CA SER A 403 23.25 -18.95 -13.92
C SER A 403 22.38 -17.75 -13.56
N SER A 404 22.89 -16.58 -13.91
CA SER A 404 22.22 -15.30 -13.80
C SER A 404 22.47 -14.52 -15.09
N THR A 405 21.45 -13.82 -15.60
CA THR A 405 21.59 -12.87 -16.70
C THR A 405 22.23 -11.55 -16.26
N ASN A 406 22.24 -11.28 -14.95
CA ASN A 406 23.09 -10.22 -14.41
C ASN A 406 24.54 -10.67 -14.47
N ARG A 407 25.38 -9.89 -15.16
CA ARG A 407 26.85 -10.06 -15.21
C ARG A 407 27.47 -10.14 -13.82
N HIS A 408 26.93 -9.38 -12.87
CA HIS A 408 27.32 -9.40 -11.46
C HIS A 408 26.12 -9.79 -10.61
N PRO A 409 25.95 -11.08 -10.26
CA PRO A 409 24.94 -11.48 -9.30
C PRO A 409 25.17 -10.75 -7.98
N HIS A 410 24.12 -10.14 -7.44
CA HIS A 410 24.25 -9.31 -6.26
C HIS A 410 22.96 -9.25 -5.44
N ILE A 411 23.10 -8.81 -4.19
CA ILE A 411 22.01 -8.47 -3.28
C ILE A 411 22.03 -6.95 -3.10
N THR A 412 20.95 -6.27 -3.46
CA THR A 412 20.77 -4.85 -3.09
C THR A 412 20.53 -4.75 -1.59
N LEU A 413 21.33 -3.95 -0.89
CA LEU A 413 21.25 -3.79 0.57
C LEU A 413 20.47 -2.51 0.94
N ALA A 414 20.77 -1.41 0.25
CA ALA A 414 20.14 -0.11 0.49
C ALA A 414 20.25 0.80 -0.73
N HIS A 415 19.38 1.81 -0.80
CA HIS A 415 19.47 2.88 -1.80
C HIS A 415 18.95 4.22 -1.28
N SER A 416 19.37 5.31 -1.91
CA SER A 416 18.89 6.66 -1.67
C SER A 416 17.50 6.87 -2.26
N SER A 417 16.89 8.03 -2.01
CA SER A 417 15.58 8.38 -2.57
C SER A 417 15.66 8.75 -4.05
N ARG A 418 16.86 8.99 -4.57
CA ARG A 418 17.10 9.45 -5.95
C ARG A 418 17.13 8.29 -6.94
N VAL A 419 17.51 7.09 -6.46
CA VAL A 419 17.66 5.90 -7.31
C VAL A 419 16.80 4.75 -6.80
N GLY A 420 16.49 3.80 -7.68
CA GLY A 420 15.83 2.54 -7.32
C GLY A 420 16.82 1.38 -7.19
N PRO A 421 16.36 0.19 -6.74
CA PRO A 421 17.21 -0.99 -6.60
C PRO A 421 17.95 -1.41 -7.88
N ILE A 422 17.37 -1.14 -9.06
CA ILE A 422 17.99 -1.43 -10.37
C ILE A 422 19.34 -0.73 -10.57
N TYR A 423 19.60 0.36 -9.84
CA TYR A 423 20.86 1.09 -9.90
C TYR A 423 22.05 0.26 -9.39
N SER A 424 21.83 -0.77 -8.55
CA SER A 424 22.90 -1.66 -8.08
C SER A 424 23.66 -2.33 -9.24
N SER A 425 22.99 -2.70 -10.34
CA SER A 425 23.66 -3.23 -11.53
C SER A 425 24.56 -2.20 -12.22
N GLN A 426 24.21 -0.92 -12.18
CA GLN A 426 25.04 0.16 -12.75
C GLN A 426 26.22 0.46 -11.84
N LEU A 427 25.99 0.51 -10.52
CA LEU A 427 27.04 0.68 -9.51
C LEU A 427 28.15 -0.37 -9.65
N LEU A 428 27.79 -1.63 -9.90
CA LEU A 428 28.78 -2.70 -10.09
C LEU A 428 29.59 -2.53 -11.39
N LYS A 429 28.97 -2.01 -12.45
CA LYS A 429 29.70 -1.65 -13.69
C LYS A 429 30.68 -0.51 -13.44
N LEU A 430 30.27 0.51 -12.69
CA LEU A 430 31.15 1.63 -12.31
C LEU A 430 32.34 1.14 -11.48
N ALA A 431 32.11 0.25 -10.52
CA ALA A 431 33.17 -0.34 -9.71
C ALA A 431 34.19 -1.16 -10.52
N GLU A 432 33.78 -1.77 -11.64
CA GLU A 432 34.71 -2.43 -12.57
C GLU A 432 35.57 -1.42 -13.33
N THR A 433 35.01 -0.29 -13.75
CA THR A 433 35.69 0.70 -14.58
C THR A 433 36.59 1.65 -13.79
N GLU A 434 36.16 2.07 -12.60
CA GLU A 434 36.85 3.08 -11.79
C GLU A 434 38.05 2.49 -11.01
N GLY A 435 38.16 1.17 -10.97
CA GLY A 435 39.14 0.50 -10.12
C GLY A 435 38.73 0.57 -8.64
N TRP A 436 39.48 -0.14 -7.80
CA TRP A 436 39.17 -0.26 -6.39
C TRP A 436 39.80 0.90 -5.62
N CYS A 437 38.99 1.65 -4.89
CA CYS A 437 39.45 2.70 -3.99
C CYS A 437 38.92 2.43 -2.58
N GLU A 438 39.84 2.37 -1.60
CA GLU A 438 39.49 2.23 -0.17
C GLU A 438 39.14 3.59 0.45
N ASP A 439 39.57 4.71 -0.16
CA ASP A 439 39.42 6.05 0.40
C ASP A 439 38.07 6.69 0.04
N ALA A 440 37.31 6.98 1.11
CA ALA A 440 35.95 7.47 1.07
C ALA A 440 35.87 8.98 0.86
N ALA A 441 35.88 9.43 -0.39
CA ALA A 441 35.20 10.67 -0.75
C ALA A 441 33.70 10.36 -0.95
N SER A 442 32.80 11.25 -0.54
CA SER A 442 31.34 11.00 -0.48
C SER A 442 30.65 10.70 -1.82
N GLN A 443 31.38 10.68 -2.93
CA GLN A 443 30.87 10.39 -4.27
C GLN A 443 31.62 9.26 -5.00
N SER A 444 32.76 8.76 -4.48
CA SER A 444 33.50 7.68 -5.12
C SER A 444 32.84 6.32 -4.85
N THR A 445 32.93 5.43 -5.84
CA THR A 445 32.57 4.03 -5.66
C THR A 445 33.58 3.35 -4.74
N THR A 446 33.12 2.82 -3.62
CA THR A 446 33.98 2.09 -2.67
C THR A 446 33.65 0.60 -2.72
N THR A 447 34.70 -0.22 -2.68
CA THR A 447 34.59 -1.69 -2.69
C THR A 447 35.30 -2.23 -1.46
N ARG A 448 34.60 -3.05 -0.68
CA ARG A 448 35.14 -3.69 0.52
C ARG A 448 34.99 -5.21 0.42
N PRO A 449 36.09 -5.97 0.37
CA PRO A 449 36.05 -7.43 0.49
C PRO A 449 35.37 -7.86 1.79
N LEU A 450 34.65 -8.98 1.75
CA LEU A 450 34.11 -9.62 2.95
C LEU A 450 35.06 -10.72 3.40
N ASP A 451 35.55 -10.60 4.63
CA ASP A 451 36.46 -11.58 5.21
C ASP A 451 35.76 -12.95 5.34
N GLY A 452 36.40 -13.99 4.80
CA GLY A 452 36.02 -15.37 5.08
C GLY A 452 34.83 -15.95 4.30
N GLY A 453 34.43 -15.35 3.17
CA GLY A 453 33.47 -15.99 2.24
C GLY A 453 32.16 -16.39 2.90
N SER A 454 31.53 -15.44 3.61
CA SER A 454 30.27 -15.66 4.32
C SER A 454 29.23 -16.29 3.39
N ARG A 455 28.55 -17.33 3.87
CA ARG A 455 27.60 -18.10 3.07
C ARG A 455 26.17 -17.82 3.49
N LEU A 456 25.28 -17.71 2.52
CA LEU A 456 23.85 -17.55 2.74
C LEU A 456 23.09 -18.70 2.09
N ARG A 457 22.12 -19.24 2.82
CA ARG A 457 21.16 -20.21 2.27
C ARG A 457 19.91 -19.49 1.82
N GLY A 458 19.51 -19.75 0.58
CA GLY A 458 18.27 -19.23 0.01
C GLY A 458 17.52 -20.29 -0.79
N ILE A 459 16.33 -19.94 -1.27
CA ILE A 459 15.50 -20.79 -2.12
C ILE A 459 15.29 -20.09 -3.45
N VAL A 460 15.49 -20.81 -4.55
CA VAL A 460 15.21 -20.27 -5.89
C VAL A 460 13.69 -20.25 -6.11
N ARG A 461 13.14 -19.06 -6.40
CA ARG A 461 11.71 -18.88 -6.66
C ARG A 461 11.47 -17.97 -7.86
N ALA A 462 10.31 -18.14 -8.48
CA ALA A 462 9.75 -17.18 -9.42
C ALA A 462 8.90 -16.15 -8.65
N PHE A 463 9.15 -14.85 -8.86
CA PHE A 463 8.39 -13.76 -8.28
C PHE A 463 7.42 -13.18 -9.28
N TRP A 464 6.14 -13.18 -8.94
CA TRP A 464 5.05 -12.81 -9.85
C TRP A 464 4.48 -11.40 -9.60
N GLY A 465 5.12 -10.64 -8.70
CA GLY A 465 4.61 -9.35 -8.26
C GLY A 465 3.49 -9.49 -7.22
N HIS A 466 3.21 -8.41 -6.51
CA HIS A 466 2.17 -8.38 -5.47
C HIS A 466 0.75 -8.46 -6.05
N SER A 467 0.59 -8.37 -7.36
CA SER A 467 -0.72 -8.36 -8.05
C SER A 467 -1.22 -9.74 -8.50
N ASN A 468 -0.42 -10.81 -8.43
CA ASN A 468 -0.77 -12.10 -9.08
C ASN A 468 -0.74 -13.35 -8.19
N HIS A 469 -0.59 -13.22 -6.86
CA HIS A 469 -0.58 -14.39 -5.97
C HIS A 469 -1.89 -15.23 -6.00
N ASN A 470 -3.00 -14.67 -6.48
CA ASN A 470 -4.28 -15.38 -6.54
C ASN A 470 -4.39 -16.46 -7.63
N ASN A 471 -3.56 -16.45 -8.67
CA ASN A 471 -3.69 -17.43 -9.78
C ASN A 471 -2.76 -18.65 -9.68
N ILE A 472 -1.70 -18.59 -8.87
CA ILE A 472 -0.66 -19.64 -8.87
C ILE A 472 -0.97 -20.78 -7.89
N ASN A 473 -1.74 -20.51 -6.83
CA ASN A 473 -2.17 -21.55 -5.90
C ASN A 473 -3.09 -22.60 -6.56
N ASN A 474 -3.76 -22.27 -7.67
CA ASN A 474 -4.53 -23.25 -8.45
C ASN A 474 -3.63 -24.24 -9.23
N GLY A 475 -2.40 -23.83 -9.60
CA GLY A 475 -1.46 -24.69 -10.31
C GLY A 475 -0.75 -25.72 -9.41
N ARG A 476 -0.62 -25.43 -8.11
CA ARG A 476 -0.04 -26.38 -7.13
C ARG A 476 -0.99 -27.55 -6.84
N ALA A 477 -2.30 -27.33 -6.85
CA ALA A 477 -3.30 -28.38 -6.66
C ALA A 477 -3.34 -29.41 -7.82
N GLN A 478 -3.01 -29.01 -9.04
CA GLN A 478 -2.98 -29.93 -10.19
C GLN A 478 -1.72 -30.82 -10.25
N LYS A 479 -0.58 -30.37 -9.73
CA LYS A 479 0.64 -31.21 -9.73
C LYS A 479 0.59 -32.36 -8.71
N THR A 480 -0.17 -32.22 -7.62
CA THR A 480 -0.33 -33.31 -6.63
C THR A 480 -1.24 -34.43 -7.13
N GLN A 481 -2.03 -34.22 -8.19
CA GLN A 481 -2.86 -35.27 -8.81
C GLN A 481 -2.13 -36.10 -9.88
N LEU A 482 -0.95 -35.68 -10.35
CA LEU A 482 -0.18 -36.39 -11.38
C LEU A 482 0.98 -37.23 -10.83
N SER A 483 1.15 -37.31 -9.51
CA SER A 483 2.16 -38.16 -8.85
C SER A 483 1.60 -39.47 -8.29
N HIS A 484 0.38 -39.86 -8.69
CA HIS A 484 -0.21 -41.17 -8.43
C HIS A 484 -0.68 -41.81 -9.74
N THR A 485 0.28 -42.06 -10.64
CA THR A 485 0.23 -43.05 -11.72
C THR A 485 1.63 -43.53 -11.97
#